data_AF-A0A2P5C895-F1
#
_entry.id   AF-A0A2P5C895-F1
#
_cell.length_a   1.000
_cell.length_b   1.000
_cell.length_c   1.000
_cell.angle_alpha   90.00
_cell.angle_beta   90.00
_cell.angle_gamma   90.00
#
_symmetry.space_group_name_H-M   'P 1'
#
loop_
_entity.id
_entity.type
_entity.pdbx_description
1 polymer ?
#
loop_
_entity_poly.entity_id
_entity_poly.type
_entity_poly.pdbx_seq_one_letter_code
_entity_poly.pdbx_strand_id
1 'polypeptide(L)'
;MMQVIEEFGSFEKYIWSFVNHKPIVSQFRYPRQVPVKTPKAEVISKDLVRRGFRSVGPTVVYTFMQVAGLTNDHLISCFRFQECTATAEAGERDGEKDRRENLQ
;
A
#
# COMPACT_ATOMS: atom_id res chain seq x y z
N MET A 1 -12.26 12.37 1.96
CA MET A 1 -10.89 12.90 2.17
C MET A 1 -10.77 13.65 3.49
N MET A 2 -11.53 14.71 3.75
CA MET A 2 -11.46 15.48 5.02
C MET A 2 -11.57 14.59 6.27
N GLN A 3 -12.57 13.71 6.34
CA GLN A 3 -12.74 12.75 7.44
C GLN A 3 -11.49 11.87 7.70
N VAL A 4 -10.77 11.50 6.63
CA VAL A 4 -9.54 10.71 6.75
C VAL A 4 -8.41 11.55 7.33
N ILE A 5 -8.28 12.80 6.90
CA ILE A 5 -7.26 13.71 7.40
C ILE A 5 -7.52 14.05 8.88
N GLU A 6 -8.78 14.26 9.26
CA GLU A 6 -9.15 14.52 10.66
C GLU A 6 -8.86 13.33 11.58
N GLU A 7 -9.14 12.10 11.14
CA GLU A 7 -8.97 10.89 11.96
C GLU A 7 -7.52 10.35 11.96
N PHE A 8 -6.81 10.43 10.83
CA PHE A 8 -5.49 9.82 10.65
C PHE A 8 -4.34 10.82 10.43
N GLY A 9 -4.64 12.12 10.39
CA GLY A 9 -3.69 13.20 10.11
C GLY A 9 -3.32 13.34 8.63
N SER A 10 -3.23 12.24 7.87
CA SER A 10 -3.00 12.27 6.42
C SER A 10 -3.57 11.05 5.71
N PHE A 11 -3.84 11.19 4.40
CA PHE A 11 -4.25 10.07 3.57
C PHE A 11 -3.17 8.99 3.45
N GLU A 12 -1.90 9.41 3.44
CA GLU A 12 -0.75 8.50 3.44
C GLU A 12 -0.75 7.60 4.69
N LYS A 13 -0.81 8.19 5.89
CA LYS A 13 -0.82 7.41 7.14
C LYS A 13 -1.99 6.44 7.18
N TYR A 14 -3.16 6.91 6.76
CA TYR A 14 -4.36 6.08 6.63
C TYR A 14 -4.16 4.90 5.66
N ILE A 15 -3.71 5.14 4.44
CA ILE A 15 -3.62 4.07 3.44
C ILE A 15 -2.53 3.05 3.78
N TRP A 16 -1.38 3.52 4.28
CA TRP A 16 -0.27 2.65 4.68
C TRP A 16 -0.60 1.82 5.94
N SER A 17 -1.54 2.26 6.78
CA SER A 17 -2.00 1.49 7.93
C SER A 17 -2.60 0.13 7.53
N PHE A 18 -3.23 0.03 6.34
CA PHE A 18 -3.81 -1.24 5.87
C PHE A 18 -2.76 -2.31 5.55
N VAL A 19 -1.51 -1.91 5.36
CA VAL A 19 -0.37 -2.80 5.09
C VAL A 19 0.66 -2.77 6.23
N ASN A 20 0.27 -2.30 7.42
CA ASN A 20 1.17 -2.18 8.57
C ASN A 20 2.43 -1.37 8.25
N HIS A 21 2.31 -0.35 7.39
CA HIS A 21 3.43 0.48 6.92
C HIS A 21 4.57 -0.30 6.24
N LYS A 22 4.30 -1.52 5.76
CA LYS A 22 5.24 -2.35 5.01
C LYS A 22 4.64 -2.75 3.66
N PRO A 23 5.33 -2.51 2.54
CA PRO A 23 4.87 -3.00 1.25
C PRO A 23 4.70 -4.51 1.24
N ILE A 24 3.62 -4.98 0.61
CA ILE A 24 3.41 -6.40 0.35
C ILE A 24 4.28 -6.78 -0.84
N VAL A 25 5.23 -7.70 -0.68
CA VAL A 25 6.09 -8.15 -1.79
C VAL A 25 5.54 -9.43 -2.37
N SER A 26 5.06 -9.36 -3.62
CA SER A 26 4.58 -10.53 -4.35
C SER A 26 5.71 -11.15 -5.16
N GLN A 27 5.81 -12.48 -5.19
CA GLN A 27 6.88 -13.20 -5.91
C GLN A 27 6.34 -13.88 -7.18
N PHE A 28 5.63 -13.13 -8.01
CA PHE A 28 5.07 -13.66 -9.24
C PHE A 28 6.16 -13.97 -10.26
N ARG A 29 6.13 -15.18 -10.84
CA ARG A 29 7.04 -15.59 -11.91
C ARG A 29 6.50 -15.22 -13.29
N TYR A 30 5.17 -15.20 -13.46
CA TYR A 30 4.51 -14.94 -14.73
C TYR A 30 3.40 -13.90 -14.60
N PRO A 31 3.15 -13.05 -15.62
CA PRO A 31 2.10 -12.02 -15.59
C PRO A 31 0.71 -12.57 -15.24
N ARG A 32 0.36 -13.76 -15.75
CA ARG A 32 -0.93 -14.42 -15.49
C ARG A 32 -1.19 -14.78 -14.03
N GLN A 33 -0.16 -14.74 -13.18
CA GLN A 33 -0.30 -14.99 -11.74
C GLN A 33 -0.68 -13.72 -10.98
N VAL A 34 -0.45 -12.54 -11.57
CA VAL A 34 -0.87 -11.27 -10.97
C VAL A 34 -2.40 -11.21 -11.02
N PRO A 35 -3.08 -11.16 -9.87
CA PRO A 35 -4.54 -11.17 -9.85
C PRO A 35 -5.09 -9.82 -10.36
N VAL A 36 -6.37 -9.76 -10.68
CA VAL A 36 -7.04 -8.48 -11.03
C VAL A 36 -7.43 -7.68 -9.79
N LYS A 37 -7.58 -8.35 -8.64
CA LYS A 37 -7.88 -7.77 -7.34
C LYS A 37 -7.42 -8.71 -6.23
N THR A 38 -7.26 -8.21 -5.01
CA THR A 38 -6.87 -9.01 -3.84
C THR A 38 -7.87 -8.86 -2.69
N PRO A 39 -7.93 -9.81 -1.73
CA PRO A 39 -8.74 -9.65 -0.53
C PRO A 39 -8.42 -8.36 0.25
N LYS A 40 -7.13 -7.95 0.26
CA LYS A 40 -6.71 -6.69 0.88
C LYS A 40 -7.33 -5.47 0.17
N ALA A 41 -7.31 -5.44 -1.15
CA ALA A 41 -7.95 -4.38 -1.93
C ALA A 41 -9.47 -4.33 -1.73
N GLU A 42 -10.13 -5.47 -1.51
CA GLU A 42 -11.56 -5.51 -1.17
C GLU A 42 -11.86 -4.87 0.19
N VAL A 43 -11.00 -5.10 1.20
CA VAL A 43 -11.14 -4.46 2.52
C VAL A 43 -10.97 -2.95 2.40
N ILE A 44 -9.92 -2.48 1.73
CA ILE A 44 -9.64 -1.05 1.54
C ILE A 44 -10.76 -0.39 0.74
N SER A 45 -11.20 -1.02 -0.36
CA SER A 45 -12.33 -0.56 -1.18
C SER A 45 -13.59 -0.35 -0.35
N LYS A 46 -13.97 -1.32 0.47
CA LYS A 46 -15.15 -1.19 1.36
C LYS A 46 -15.00 -0.02 2.33
N ASP A 47 -13.83 0.17 2.91
CA ASP A 47 -13.60 1.28 3.85
C ASP A 47 -13.66 2.65 3.16
N LEU A 48 -13.03 2.78 1.99
CA LEU A 48 -13.09 3.99 1.17
C LEU A 48 -14.53 4.33 0.76
N VAL A 49 -15.33 3.33 0.35
CA VAL A 49 -16.76 3.53 0.04
C VAL A 49 -17.52 4.06 1.25
N ARG A 50 -17.31 3.47 2.44
CA ARG A 50 -17.96 3.94 3.68
C ARG A 50 -17.59 5.38 4.02
N ARG A 51 -16.37 5.80 3.71
CA ARG A 51 -15.84 7.16 3.91
C ARG A 51 -16.21 8.13 2.77
N GLY A 52 -17.14 7.74 1.90
CA GLY A 52 -17.72 8.59 0.86
C GLY A 52 -16.88 8.74 -0.40
N PHE A 53 -15.80 7.98 -0.56
CA PHE A 53 -15.05 7.96 -1.83
C PHE A 53 -15.87 7.25 -2.92
N ARG A 54 -15.74 7.74 -4.16
CA ARG A 54 -16.43 7.21 -5.34
C ARG A 54 -15.42 6.59 -6.30
N SER A 55 -15.87 5.66 -7.13
CA SER A 55 -15.04 4.95 -8.12
C SER A 55 -13.85 4.17 -7.53
N VAL A 56 -13.98 3.73 -6.28
CA VAL A 56 -12.96 3.00 -5.52
C VAL A 56 -13.28 1.50 -5.44
N GLY A 57 -13.67 0.90 -6.58
CA GLY A 57 -13.91 -0.55 -6.66
C GLY A 57 -12.63 -1.37 -6.38
N PRO A 58 -12.72 -2.65 -5.97
CA PRO A 58 -11.56 -3.43 -5.57
C PRO A 58 -10.43 -3.52 -6.61
N THR A 59 -10.77 -3.60 -7.90
CA THR A 59 -9.77 -3.59 -8.99
C THR A 59 -9.03 -2.25 -9.05
N VAL A 60 -9.75 -1.12 -9.00
CA VAL A 60 -9.15 0.22 -9.01
C VAL A 60 -8.25 0.42 -7.80
N VAL A 61 -8.71 -0.01 -6.63
CA VAL A 61 -7.92 0.05 -5.39
C VAL A 61 -6.68 -0.81 -5.47
N TYR A 62 -6.78 -2.02 -6.05
CA TYR A 62 -5.61 -2.87 -6.22
C TYR A 62 -4.58 -2.26 -7.19
N THR A 63 -5.02 -1.70 -8.33
CA THR A 63 -4.13 -0.96 -9.23
C THR A 63 -3.47 0.23 -8.52
N PHE A 64 -4.23 0.97 -7.71
CA PHE A 64 -3.67 2.03 -6.90
C PHE A 64 -2.62 1.52 -5.90
N MET A 65 -2.88 0.37 -5.24
CA MET A 65 -1.88 -0.26 -4.35
C MET A 65 -0.57 -0.57 -5.08
N GLN A 66 -0.66 -1.05 -6.33
CA GLN A 66 0.51 -1.36 -7.16
C GLN A 66 1.28 -0.10 -7.54
N VAL A 67 0.60 0.95 -7.99
CA VAL A 67 1.23 2.19 -8.46
C VAL A 67 1.81 3.01 -7.30
N ALA A 68 1.13 3.05 -6.16
CA ALA A 68 1.56 3.80 -4.97
C ALA A 68 2.59 3.03 -4.12
N GLY A 69 2.97 1.80 -4.49
CA GLY A 69 3.99 1.02 -3.81
C GLY A 69 3.53 0.34 -2.51
N LEU A 70 2.22 0.28 -2.24
CA LEU A 70 1.67 -0.54 -1.14
C LEU A 70 1.86 -2.04 -1.41
N THR A 71 2.00 -2.43 -2.69
CA THR A 71 2.42 -3.75 -3.11
C THR A 71 3.53 -3.64 -4.15
N ASN A 72 4.55 -4.49 -4.05
CA ASN A 72 5.53 -4.71 -5.08
C ASN A 72 5.15 -5.97 -5.85
N ASP A 73 4.46 -5.78 -6.98
CA ASP A 73 4.00 -6.86 -7.86
C ASP A 73 4.87 -6.98 -9.12
N HIS A 74 6.04 -6.36 -9.14
CA HIS A 74 7.03 -6.65 -10.18
C HIS A 74 7.28 -8.16 -10.22
N LEU A 75 7.36 -8.72 -11.43
CA LEU A 75 7.76 -10.13 -11.57
C LEU A 75 9.15 -10.33 -10.97
N ILE A 76 9.43 -11.51 -10.44
CA ILE A 76 10.76 -11.83 -9.88
C ILE A 76 11.90 -11.67 -10.90
N SER A 77 11.59 -11.72 -12.20
CA SER A 77 12.53 -11.50 -13.30
C SER A 77 12.65 -10.04 -13.76
N CYS A 78 11.85 -9.13 -13.20
CA CYS A 78 11.93 -7.71 -13.51
C CYS A 78 13.23 -7.13 -12.94
N PHE A 79 13.94 -6.32 -13.72
CA PHE A 79 15.21 -5.70 -13.31
C PHE A 79 15.07 -4.81 -12.06
N ARG A 80 13.87 -4.32 -11.75
CA ARG A 80 13.56 -3.50 -10.57
C ARG A 80 13.07 -4.27 -9.36
N PHE A 81 12.82 -5.58 -9.48
CA PHE A 81 12.21 -6.34 -8.38
C PHE A 81 13.03 -6.24 -7.08
N GLN A 82 14.35 -6.40 -7.18
CA GLN A 82 15.27 -6.30 -6.05
C GLN A 82 15.38 -4.86 -5.52
N GLU A 83 15.47 -3.87 -6.42
CA GLU A 83 15.49 -2.44 -6.06
C GLU A 83 14.24 -2.07 -5.25
N CYS A 84 13.05 -2.37 -5.78
CA CYS A 84 11.78 -2.06 -5.11
C CYS A 84 11.59 -2.82 -3.79
N THR A 85 12.14 -4.04 -3.68
CA THR A 85 12.11 -4.80 -2.42
C THR A 85 13.03 -4.16 -1.38
N ALA A 86 14.24 -3.74 -1.76
CA ALA A 86 15.17 -3.07 -0.86
C ALA A 86 14.64 -1.70 -0.37
N THR A 87 13.98 -0.94 -1.25
CA THR A 87 13.34 0.33 -0.86
C THR A 87 12.17 0.10 0.11
N ALA A 88 11.41 -0.98 -0.07
CA ALA A 88 10.34 -1.36 0.84
C ALA A 88 10.84 -1.64 2.26
N GLU A 89 12.01 -2.26 2.40
CA GLU A 89 12.66 -2.54 3.70
C GLU A 89 13.32 -1.30 4.32
N ALA A 90 13.73 -0.33 3.49
CA ALA A 90 14.33 0.91 3.98
C ALA A 90 13.32 1.84 4.68
N GLY A 91 12.07 1.90 4.20
CA GLY A 91 11.01 2.71 4.81
C GLY A 91 10.68 2.32 6.26
N GLU A 92 10.94 1.07 6.67
CA GLU A 92 10.78 0.62 8.06
C GLU A 92 11.71 1.36 9.04
N ARG A 93 12.91 1.76 8.58
CA ARG A 93 13.90 2.42 9.43
C ARG A 93 13.60 3.91 9.65
N ASP A 94 12.99 4.56 8.67
CA ASP A 94 12.62 5.97 8.76
C ASP A 94 11.37 6.16 9.63
N GLY A 95 10.37 5.26 9.52
CA GLY A 95 9.18 5.29 10.39
C GLY A 95 9.47 5.03 11.88
N GLU A 96 10.48 4.21 12.19
CA GLU A 96 10.96 3.97 13.57
C GLU A 96 11.67 5.21 14.16
N LYS A 97 12.39 5.99 13.33
CA LYS A 97 12.99 7.27 13.75
C LYS A 97 11.94 8.33 14.06
N ASP A 98 10.96 8.50 13.17
CA ASP A 98 9.87 9.47 13.32
C ASP A 98 9.04 9.22 14.60
N ARG A 99 8.87 7.94 14.99
CA ARG A 99 8.18 7.56 16.22
C ARG A 99 9.01 7.82 17.49
N ARG A 100 10.35 7.77 17.40
CA ARG A 100 11.25 8.06 18.53
C ARG A 100 11.45 9.57 18.74
N GLU A 101 11.42 10.36 17.67
CA GLU A 101 11.54 11.83 17.75
C GLU A 101 10.26 12.50 18.28
N ASN A 102 9.07 11.91 18.04
CA ASN A 102 7.80 12.40 18.59
C ASN A 102 7.52 11.99 20.05
N LEU A 103 8.46 11.31 20.72
CA LEU A 103 8.39 10.94 22.15
C LEU A 103 9.34 11.77 23.03
N GLN A 104 10.01 12.79 22.48
CA GLN A 104 10.87 13.73 23.22
C GLN A 104 10.24 15.12 23.32
#